data_AF-A0AAX4JHS2-F1
#
_entry.id   AF-A0AAX4JHS2-F1
#
_cell.length_a   1.000
_cell.length_b   1.000
_cell.length_c   1.000
_cell.angle_alpha   90.00
_cell.angle_beta   90.00
_cell.angle_gamma   90.00
#
_symmetry.space_group_name_H-M   'P 1'
#
loop_
_entity.id
_entity.type
_entity.pdbx_description
1 polymer ?
#
loop_
_entity_poly.entity_id
_entity_poly.type
_entity_poly.pdbx_seq_one_letter_code
_entity_poly.pdbx_strand_id
1 'polypeptide(L)'
;MGTRQSKIKSPYDILQVTPFHSLSQIKSSYLTLFRSNKSSDYNVAYQTILDSPPPLHLYSDLTDDIIDKINQFAKTSVPKMNENREMCKSLSKLRVKYFKNDKEKNEFYYHLNRLLKKHKSLNNDVSTSNVCVNTNIISKFCGPLLKCRDCNKDFKSLNTLRDHYNSKKHKEKSKESHIFLVEEIRHEVVVEIKTEKKETETSVPVEKPSSDYKLDHLVFRTCHHCKGEFKTRTELLQHLRSKHNRN
;
A
#
# COMPACT_ATOMS: atom_id res chain seq x y z
N MET A 1 41.61 23.77 -10.08
CA MET A 1 40.38 24.46 -10.57
C MET A 1 39.17 23.63 -10.17
N GLY A 2 38.65 23.81 -8.95
CA GLY A 2 37.51 23.04 -8.45
C GLY A 2 36.19 23.63 -8.95
N THR A 3 35.38 22.83 -9.62
CA THR A 3 34.02 23.19 -10.03
C THR A 3 33.17 23.41 -8.78
N ARG A 4 32.89 24.67 -8.45
CA ARG A 4 31.83 25.03 -7.49
C ARG A 4 30.50 24.64 -8.10
N GLN A 5 30.07 23.39 -7.89
CA GLN A 5 28.69 23.02 -8.12
C GLN A 5 27.84 23.85 -7.15
N SER A 6 27.15 24.86 -7.66
CA SER A 6 26.13 25.57 -6.91
C SER A 6 25.07 24.55 -6.50
N LYS A 7 25.02 24.21 -5.20
CA LYS A 7 23.95 23.39 -4.65
C LYS A 7 22.63 24.12 -4.95
N ILE A 8 21.85 23.58 -5.87
CA ILE A 8 20.51 24.08 -6.17
C ILE A 8 19.72 23.96 -4.88
N LYS A 9 19.35 25.11 -4.28
CA LYS A 9 18.59 25.16 -3.03
C LYS A 9 17.15 24.72 -3.30
N SER A 10 16.56 23.96 -2.38
CA SER A 10 15.16 23.58 -2.47
C SER A 10 14.26 24.82 -2.35
N PRO A 11 13.10 24.90 -3.02
CA PRO A 11 12.12 25.97 -2.80
C PRO A 11 11.72 26.14 -1.33
N TYR A 12 11.67 25.03 -0.59
CA TYR A 12 11.39 25.00 0.85
C TYR A 12 12.53 25.66 1.66
N ASP A 13 13.78 25.40 1.30
CA ASP A 13 14.96 26.01 1.95
C ASP A 13 15.02 27.52 1.69
N ILE A 14 14.68 27.93 0.47
CA ILE A 14 14.64 29.34 0.06
C ILE A 14 13.62 30.11 0.92
N LEU A 15 12.46 29.51 1.16
CA LEU A 15 11.41 30.10 2.00
C LEU A 15 11.53 29.77 3.49
N GLN A 16 12.59 29.09 3.92
CA GLN A 16 12.81 28.68 5.32
C GLN A 16 11.61 27.94 5.94
N VAL A 17 10.93 27.12 5.13
CA VAL A 17 9.79 26.30 5.55
C VAL A 17 10.05 24.83 5.26
N THR A 18 9.24 23.96 5.85
CA THR A 18 9.28 22.52 5.57
C THR A 18 8.05 22.09 4.77
N PRO A 19 8.12 20.94 4.05
CA PRO A 19 6.97 20.41 3.33
C PRO A 19 5.71 20.19 4.18
N PHE A 20 5.86 20.06 5.51
CA PHE A 20 4.77 19.84 6.46
C PHE A 20 3.99 21.11 6.82
N HIS A 21 4.56 22.29 6.58
CA HIS A 21 3.89 23.56 6.92
C HIS A 21 2.60 23.75 6.13
N SER A 22 1.58 24.35 6.74
CA SER A 22 0.32 24.66 6.06
C SER A 22 0.52 25.73 4.97
N LEU A 23 -0.44 25.85 4.06
CA LEU A 23 -0.38 26.89 3.02
C LEU A 23 -0.34 28.31 3.61
N SER A 24 -1.01 28.54 4.74
CA SER A 24 -0.98 29.84 5.44
C SER A 24 0.40 30.14 6.02
N GLN A 25 1.08 29.14 6.58
CA GLN A 25 2.46 29.27 7.09
C GLN A 25 3.46 29.51 5.95
N ILE A 26 3.30 28.82 4.82
CA ILE A 26 4.15 29.04 3.65
C ILE A 26 3.96 30.47 3.13
N LYS A 27 2.71 30.93 3.04
CA LYS A 27 2.38 32.30 2.62
C LYS A 27 2.92 33.35 3.59
N SER A 28 2.82 33.14 4.90
CA SER A 28 3.33 34.08 5.90
C SER A 28 4.85 34.17 5.87
N SER A 29 5.55 33.05 5.70
CA SER A 29 7.01 33.04 5.52
C SER A 29 7.42 33.79 4.25
N TYR A 30 6.76 33.50 3.12
CA TYR A 30 6.97 34.21 1.86
C TYR A 30 6.80 35.72 2.01
N LEU A 31 5.70 36.18 2.62
CA LEU A 31 5.44 37.61 2.81
C LEU A 31 6.48 38.27 3.73
N THR A 32 6.90 37.58 4.77
CA THR A 32 7.93 38.07 5.71
C THR A 32 9.27 38.24 4.99
N LEU A 33 9.71 37.21 4.27
CA LEU A 33 10.96 37.22 3.53
C LEU A 33 10.94 38.25 2.40
N PHE A 34 9.86 38.30 1.63
CA PHE A 34 9.71 39.25 0.52
C PHE A 34 9.70 40.72 0.98
N ARG A 35 9.13 41.01 2.15
CA ARG A 35 9.18 42.34 2.76
C ARG A 35 10.59 42.71 3.23
N SER A 36 11.32 41.74 3.78
CA SER A 36 12.69 41.96 4.29
C SER A 36 13.71 42.14 3.16
N ASN A 37 13.57 41.38 2.08
CA ASN A 37 14.50 41.35 0.98
C ASN A 37 13.72 40.97 -0.29
N LYS A 38 13.53 41.91 -1.22
CA LYS A 38 12.69 41.76 -2.42
C LYS A 38 13.34 40.86 -3.49
N SER A 39 13.92 39.73 -3.09
CA SER A 39 14.53 38.78 -4.00
C SER A 39 13.46 38.12 -4.89
N SER A 40 13.75 38.05 -6.19
CA SER A 40 12.94 37.31 -7.16
C SER A 40 12.86 35.81 -6.83
N ASP A 41 13.87 35.28 -6.14
CA ASP A 41 13.96 33.86 -5.79
C ASP A 41 12.80 33.43 -4.88
N TYR A 42 12.30 34.32 -4.02
CA TYR A 42 11.16 34.02 -3.15
C TYR A 42 9.86 33.86 -3.94
N ASN A 43 9.64 34.68 -4.98
CA ASN A 43 8.48 34.55 -5.86
C ASN A 43 8.54 33.22 -6.61
N VAL A 44 9.70 32.89 -7.18
CA VAL A 44 9.90 31.65 -7.92
C VAL A 44 9.72 30.44 -7.01
N ALA A 45 10.30 30.46 -5.80
CA ALA A 45 10.15 29.38 -4.83
C ALA A 45 8.70 29.19 -4.38
N TYR A 46 8.01 30.29 -4.07
CA TYR A 46 6.60 30.24 -3.65
C TYR A 46 5.70 29.69 -4.74
N GLN A 47 5.82 30.17 -5.98
CA GLN A 47 5.05 29.64 -7.10
C GLN A 47 5.40 28.17 -7.38
N THR A 48 6.69 27.82 -7.31
CA THR A 48 7.12 26.42 -7.50
C THR A 48 6.46 25.49 -6.49
N ILE A 49 6.30 25.89 -5.23
CA ILE A 49 5.62 25.09 -4.21
C ILE A 49 4.12 24.95 -4.53
N LEU A 50 3.46 26.01 -4.97
CA LEU A 50 2.03 25.98 -5.31
C LEU A 50 1.73 25.15 -6.56
N ASP A 51 2.62 25.22 -7.56
CA ASP A 51 2.47 24.54 -8.85
C ASP A 51 3.02 23.11 -8.83
N SER A 52 3.68 22.68 -7.76
CA SER A 52 4.19 21.30 -7.63
C SER A 52 3.23 20.43 -6.82
N PRO A 53 3.13 19.13 -7.14
CA PRO A 53 2.31 18.23 -6.35
C PRO A 53 2.82 18.16 -4.91
N PRO A 54 1.92 18.13 -3.93
CA PRO A 54 2.32 17.96 -2.54
C PRO A 54 3.06 16.63 -2.36
N PRO A 55 4.16 16.58 -1.58
CA PRO A 55 4.93 15.37 -1.36
C PRO A 55 4.22 14.40 -0.41
N LEU A 56 3.18 13.75 -0.91
CA LEU A 56 2.28 12.87 -0.14
C LEU A 56 2.99 11.70 0.53
N HIS A 57 4.17 11.31 0.04
CA HIS A 57 4.97 10.23 0.64
C HIS A 57 5.45 10.55 2.07
N LEU A 58 5.59 11.83 2.40
CA LEU A 58 6.05 12.31 3.71
C LEU A 58 4.97 12.22 4.80
N TYR A 59 3.71 12.03 4.42
CA TYR A 59 2.59 12.05 5.35
C TYR A 59 2.18 10.64 5.75
N SER A 60 1.88 10.47 7.04
CA SER A 60 1.36 9.21 7.60
C SER A 60 -0.15 9.10 7.44
N ASP A 61 -0.86 10.22 7.55
CA ASP A 61 -2.32 10.31 7.65
C ASP A 61 -2.86 11.44 6.78
N LEU A 62 -4.15 11.35 6.44
CA LEU A 62 -4.84 12.40 5.70
C LEU A 62 -5.28 13.48 6.71
N THR A 63 -4.85 14.72 6.50
CA THR A 63 -5.23 15.89 7.32
C THR A 63 -5.84 16.96 6.44
N ASP A 64 -6.59 17.90 7.04
CA ASP A 64 -7.18 19.02 6.30
C ASP A 64 -6.11 19.86 5.57
N ASP A 65 -4.92 20.04 6.15
CA ASP A 65 -3.81 20.74 5.49
C ASP A 65 -3.35 20.05 4.19
N ILE A 66 -3.36 18.71 4.16
CA ILE A 66 -3.02 17.95 2.95
C ILE A 66 -4.12 18.13 1.90
N ILE A 67 -5.38 18.10 2.32
CA ILE A 67 -6.52 18.32 1.43
C ILE A 67 -6.45 19.72 0.81
N ASP A 68 -6.14 20.74 1.61
CA ASP A 68 -5.98 22.11 1.12
C ASP A 68 -4.81 22.23 0.13
N LYS A 69 -3.69 21.56 0.38
CA LYS A 69 -2.57 21.49 -0.58
C LYS A 69 -2.95 20.78 -1.88
N ILE A 70 -3.70 19.68 -1.79
CA ILE A 70 -4.21 18.97 -2.96
C ILE A 70 -5.17 19.88 -3.74
N ASN A 71 -6.08 20.57 -3.06
CA ASN A 71 -7.02 21.50 -3.69
C ASN A 71 -6.32 22.65 -4.41
N GLN A 72 -5.30 23.23 -3.78
CA GLN A 72 -4.48 24.29 -4.36
C GLN A 72 -3.76 23.82 -5.63
N PHE A 73 -3.09 22.67 -5.58
CA PHE A 73 -2.35 22.11 -6.72
C PHE A 73 -3.30 21.63 -7.85
N ALA A 74 -4.34 20.88 -7.49
CA ALA A 74 -5.28 20.30 -8.44
C ALA A 74 -6.31 21.30 -8.98
N LYS A 75 -6.40 22.50 -8.37
CA LYS A 75 -7.44 23.51 -8.63
C LYS A 75 -8.84 22.92 -8.45
N THR A 76 -9.04 22.21 -7.34
CA THR A 76 -10.29 21.55 -6.99
C THR A 76 -10.85 22.02 -5.65
N SER A 77 -12.11 21.69 -5.39
CA SER A 77 -12.81 21.96 -4.13
C SER A 77 -13.22 20.65 -3.47
N VAL A 78 -12.24 19.84 -3.06
CA VAL A 78 -12.48 18.64 -2.26
C VAL A 78 -12.93 19.09 -0.86
N PRO A 79 -14.04 18.54 -0.33
CA PRO A 79 -14.51 18.85 1.02
C PRO A 79 -13.49 18.48 2.11
N LYS A 80 -13.62 19.14 3.26
CA LYS A 80 -12.81 18.88 4.46
C LYS A 80 -13.14 17.53 5.10
N MET A 81 -12.31 17.10 6.05
CA MET A 81 -12.45 15.81 6.74
C MET A 81 -13.79 15.61 7.47
N ASN A 82 -14.50 16.68 7.84
CA ASN A 82 -15.84 16.56 8.44
C ASN A 82 -16.85 15.82 7.52
N GLU A 83 -16.62 15.85 6.21
CA GLU A 83 -17.45 15.21 5.19
C GLU A 83 -16.77 13.95 4.60
N ASN A 84 -16.31 13.06 5.49
CA ASN A 84 -15.48 11.90 5.18
C ASN A 84 -15.89 11.10 3.92
N ARG A 85 -17.19 10.84 3.74
CA ARG A 85 -17.70 10.07 2.60
C ARG A 85 -17.57 10.80 1.28
N GLU A 86 -17.84 12.11 1.26
CA GLU A 86 -17.79 12.94 0.07
C GLU A 86 -16.35 13.28 -0.30
N MET A 87 -15.55 13.64 0.69
CA MET A 87 -14.11 13.86 0.57
C MET A 87 -13.40 12.64 -0.04
N CYS A 88 -13.65 11.42 0.49
CA CYS A 88 -13.06 10.20 -0.07
C CYS A 88 -13.49 9.91 -1.51
N LYS A 89 -14.76 10.20 -1.86
CA LYS A 89 -15.27 10.04 -3.24
C LYS A 89 -14.59 11.04 -4.17
N SER A 90 -14.51 12.31 -3.78
CA SER A 90 -13.89 13.38 -4.57
C SER A 90 -12.41 13.11 -4.82
N LEU A 91 -11.64 12.74 -3.78
CA LEU A 91 -10.23 12.39 -3.94
C LEU A 91 -10.01 11.15 -4.81
N SER A 92 -10.88 10.13 -4.72
CA SER A 92 -10.76 8.92 -5.55
C SER A 92 -11.00 9.16 -7.03
N LYS A 93 -11.78 10.20 -7.37
CA LYS A 93 -12.11 10.60 -8.74
C LYS A 93 -11.24 11.76 -9.25
N LEU A 94 -10.27 12.20 -8.45
CA LEU A 94 -9.44 13.36 -8.75
C LEU A 94 -8.64 13.12 -10.04
N ARG A 95 -8.81 14.01 -11.03
CA ARG A 95 -8.06 13.99 -12.29
C ARG A 95 -7.26 15.28 -12.43
N VAL A 96 -6.00 15.23 -12.03
CA VAL A 96 -5.09 16.38 -12.16
C VAL A 96 -4.44 16.36 -13.53
N LYS A 97 -4.51 17.49 -14.25
CA LYS A 97 -3.96 17.64 -15.61
C LYS A 97 -2.50 18.11 -15.64
N TYR A 98 -2.03 18.74 -14.57
CA TYR A 98 -0.79 19.52 -14.56
C TYR A 98 0.36 18.77 -13.87
N PHE A 99 0.77 17.63 -14.41
CA PHE A 99 2.00 16.97 -13.98
C PHE A 99 3.13 17.23 -14.97
N LYS A 100 4.36 17.33 -14.49
CA LYS A 100 5.53 17.50 -15.37
C LYS A 100 5.80 16.20 -16.12
N ASN A 101 5.77 15.08 -15.40
CA ASN A 101 6.10 13.74 -15.91
C ASN A 101 5.10 12.68 -15.44
N ASP A 102 4.94 11.60 -16.21
CA ASP A 102 4.10 10.45 -15.82
C ASP A 102 4.58 9.77 -14.53
N LYS A 103 5.89 9.82 -14.25
CA LYS A 103 6.44 9.30 -12.99
C LYS A 103 5.87 10.04 -11.78
N GLU A 104 5.86 11.37 -11.83
CA GLU A 104 5.36 12.24 -10.76
C GLU A 104 3.85 12.04 -10.56
N LYS A 105 3.11 11.94 -11.67
CA LYS A 105 1.69 11.57 -11.67
C LYS A 105 1.44 10.23 -10.97
N ASN A 106 2.17 9.19 -11.35
CA ASN A 106 2.02 7.85 -10.79
C ASN A 106 2.37 7.81 -9.29
N GLU A 107 3.44 8.50 -8.89
CA GLU A 107 3.86 8.62 -7.50
C GLU A 107 2.80 9.35 -6.65
N PHE A 108 2.28 10.48 -7.14
CA PHE A 108 1.21 11.22 -6.50
C PHE A 108 -0.03 10.34 -6.27
N TYR A 109 -0.52 9.67 -7.32
CA TYR A 109 -1.70 8.81 -7.20
C TYR A 109 -1.46 7.57 -6.33
N TYR A 110 -0.26 7.00 -6.35
CA TYR A 110 0.12 5.89 -5.48
C TYR A 110 0.01 6.29 -4.01
N HIS A 111 0.61 7.42 -3.63
CA HIS A 111 0.58 7.90 -2.25
C HIS A 111 -0.79 8.41 -1.82
N LEU A 112 -1.54 9.08 -2.71
CA LEU A 112 -2.91 9.47 -2.44
C LEU A 112 -3.79 8.25 -2.13
N ASN A 113 -3.70 7.21 -2.94
CA ASN A 113 -4.44 5.97 -2.72
C ASN A 113 -4.01 5.26 -1.44
N ARG A 114 -2.72 5.30 -1.07
CA ARG A 114 -2.22 4.78 0.22
C ARG A 114 -2.89 5.49 1.39
N LEU A 115 -2.90 6.84 1.38
CA LEU A 115 -3.53 7.65 2.42
C LEU A 115 -5.03 7.40 2.50
N LEU A 116 -5.72 7.35 1.35
CA LEU A 116 -7.16 7.07 1.30
C LEU A 116 -7.51 5.68 1.86
N LYS A 117 -6.71 4.66 1.56
CA LYS A 117 -6.92 3.31 2.11
C LYS A 117 -6.77 3.28 3.62
N LYS A 118 -5.71 3.90 4.15
CA LYS A 118 -5.45 4.01 5.59
C LYS A 118 -6.57 4.80 6.30
N HIS A 119 -7.01 5.90 5.70
CA HIS A 119 -8.08 6.70 6.26
C HIS A 119 -9.44 5.98 6.26
N LYS A 120 -9.73 5.17 5.23
CA LYS A 120 -10.92 4.32 5.18
C LYS A 120 -10.91 3.21 6.22
N SER A 121 -9.76 2.57 6.46
CA SER A 121 -9.67 1.54 7.51
C SER A 121 -9.95 2.15 8.88
N LEU A 122 -9.33 3.29 9.20
CA LEU A 122 -9.55 3.98 10.48
C LEU A 122 -11.03 4.37 10.69
N ASN A 123 -11.72 4.87 9.67
CA ASN A 123 -13.14 5.25 9.81
C ASN A 123 -14.10 4.07 9.86
N ASN A 124 -13.76 2.95 9.23
CA ASN A 124 -14.54 1.73 9.36
C ASN A 124 -14.44 1.18 10.80
N ASP A 125 -13.28 1.32 11.44
CA ASP A 125 -13.08 0.96 12.85
C ASP A 125 -13.84 1.92 13.80
N VAL A 126 -13.92 3.22 13.47
CA VAL A 126 -14.65 4.22 14.28
C VAL A 126 -16.18 4.12 14.12
N SER A 127 -16.68 3.72 12.95
CA SER A 127 -18.13 3.47 12.75
C SER A 127 -18.60 2.13 13.32
N THR A 128 -17.68 1.33 13.87
CA THR A 128 -17.96 0.09 14.60
C THR A 128 -17.39 0.18 16.01
N SER A 129 -17.80 1.21 16.76
CA SER A 129 -17.80 1.13 18.23
C SER A 129 -18.77 0.06 18.77
N ASN A 130 -19.39 -0.73 17.87
CA ASN A 130 -19.75 -2.12 18.11
C ASN A 130 -19.39 -2.91 16.83
N VAL A 131 -18.66 -4.03 16.98
CA VAL A 131 -18.24 -5.00 15.93
C VAL A 131 -16.85 -4.78 15.33
N CYS A 132 -15.84 -5.29 16.04
CA CYS A 132 -14.49 -5.48 15.53
C CYS A 132 -14.47 -6.43 14.31
N VAL A 133 -14.04 -5.94 13.14
CA VAL A 133 -13.60 -6.78 12.02
C VAL A 133 -12.21 -6.32 11.58
N ASN A 134 -11.20 -6.96 12.15
CA ASN A 134 -9.86 -6.99 11.59
C ASN A 134 -9.79 -7.98 10.42
N THR A 135 -9.49 -7.47 9.22
CA THR A 135 -8.85 -8.21 8.11
C THR A 135 -8.07 -7.19 7.28
N ASN A 136 -6.84 -7.38 6.81
CA ASN A 136 -5.85 -8.46 6.91
C ASN A 136 -4.51 -7.83 6.48
N ILE A 137 -3.47 -7.97 7.30
CA ILE A 137 -2.09 -8.00 6.80
C ILE A 137 -1.83 -9.43 6.36
N ILE A 138 -1.52 -9.59 5.08
CA ILE A 138 -0.99 -10.84 4.53
C ILE A 138 0.43 -11.00 5.09
N SER A 139 0.60 -11.86 6.09
CA SER A 139 1.90 -12.47 6.36
C SER A 139 1.73 -13.98 6.41
N LYS A 140 2.64 -14.67 5.71
CA LYS A 140 2.76 -16.12 5.69
C LYS A 140 3.14 -16.59 7.09
N PHE A 141 2.18 -17.06 7.88
CA PHE A 141 2.45 -17.83 9.09
C PHE A 141 1.48 -19.00 9.16
N CYS A 142 2.00 -20.20 9.43
CA CYS A 142 1.20 -21.37 9.79
C CYS A 142 0.25 -20.98 10.93
N GLY A 143 -1.06 -21.10 10.68
CA GLY A 143 -2.08 -20.38 11.43
C GLY A 143 -2.38 -20.93 12.83
N PRO A 144 -2.87 -20.06 13.75
CA PRO A 144 -3.62 -20.51 14.91
C PRO A 144 -4.98 -21.07 14.44
N LEU A 145 -5.31 -22.28 14.88
CA LEU A 145 -6.61 -22.90 14.61
C LEU A 145 -7.73 -21.99 15.14
N LEU A 146 -8.66 -21.60 14.27
CA LEU A 146 -9.80 -20.78 14.66
C LEU A 146 -10.83 -21.68 15.36
N LYS A 147 -11.16 -21.41 16.63
CA LYS A 147 -12.07 -22.23 17.42
C LYS A 147 -13.46 -21.61 17.53
N CYS A 148 -14.50 -22.41 17.30
CA CYS A 148 -15.89 -22.08 17.64
C CYS A 148 -16.08 -22.25 19.15
N ARG A 149 -16.53 -21.21 19.87
CA ARG A 149 -16.67 -21.27 21.34
C ARG A 149 -17.83 -22.16 21.79
N ASP A 150 -18.93 -22.18 21.05
CA ASP A 150 -20.15 -22.90 21.46
C ASP A 150 -20.07 -24.41 21.18
N CYS A 151 -19.10 -24.82 20.37
CA CYS A 151 -18.96 -26.19 19.90
C CYS A 151 -17.53 -26.73 19.96
N ASN A 152 -16.57 -25.90 20.39
CA ASN A 152 -15.13 -26.17 20.50
C ASN A 152 -14.53 -26.83 19.25
N LYS A 153 -15.07 -26.54 18.06
CA LYS A 153 -14.54 -27.06 16.79
C LYS A 153 -13.45 -26.15 16.23
N ASP A 154 -12.39 -26.78 15.74
CA ASP A 154 -11.27 -26.13 15.07
C ASP A 154 -11.52 -25.95 13.56
N PHE A 155 -11.18 -24.77 13.05
CA PHE A 155 -11.33 -24.40 11.66
C PHE A 155 -10.02 -23.86 11.10
N LYS A 156 -9.69 -24.32 9.89
CA LYS A 156 -8.47 -23.91 9.17
C LYS A 156 -8.60 -22.54 8.49
N SER A 157 -9.82 -22.00 8.37
CA SER A 157 -10.06 -20.71 7.72
C SER A 157 -11.24 -19.96 8.32
N LEU A 158 -11.19 -18.62 8.24
CA LEU A 158 -12.29 -17.74 8.64
C LEU A 158 -13.59 -18.03 7.88
N ASN A 159 -13.49 -18.38 6.60
CA ASN A 159 -14.65 -18.72 5.79
C ASN A 159 -15.34 -19.99 6.31
N THR A 160 -14.57 -21.04 6.61
CA THR A 160 -15.12 -22.29 7.19
C THR A 160 -15.73 -22.09 8.58
N LEU A 161 -15.18 -21.16 9.39
CA LEU A 161 -15.77 -20.80 10.67
C LEU A 161 -17.09 -20.02 10.48
N ARG A 162 -17.13 -19.08 9.53
CA ARG A 162 -18.36 -18.32 9.20
C ARG A 162 -19.47 -19.23 8.68
N ASP A 163 -19.14 -20.17 7.81
CA ASP A 163 -20.09 -21.16 7.29
C ASP A 163 -20.61 -22.07 8.41
N HIS A 164 -19.74 -22.41 9.37
CA HIS A 164 -20.14 -23.13 10.57
C HIS A 164 -21.18 -22.36 11.41
N TYR A 165 -20.93 -21.07 11.67
CA TYR A 165 -21.87 -20.19 12.39
C TYR A 165 -23.22 -20.05 11.65
N ASN A 166 -23.19 -20.10 10.31
CA ASN A 166 -24.38 -20.00 9.49
C ASN A 166 -25.15 -21.33 9.34
N SER A 167 -24.56 -22.46 9.74
CA SER A 167 -25.19 -23.77 9.61
C SER A 167 -26.40 -23.92 10.54
N LYS A 168 -27.49 -24.53 10.03
CA LYS A 168 -28.71 -24.80 10.83
C LYS A 168 -28.39 -25.58 12.12
N LYS A 169 -27.48 -26.55 12.04
CA LYS A 169 -27.04 -27.38 13.17
C LYS A 169 -26.36 -26.60 14.30
N HIS A 170 -25.77 -25.45 14.00
CA HIS A 170 -25.14 -24.61 15.01
C HIS A 170 -26.16 -23.66 15.63
N LYS A 171 -27.00 -23.02 14.80
CA LYS A 171 -28.06 -22.10 15.24
C LYS A 171 -29.09 -22.75 16.17
N GLU A 172 -29.36 -24.04 16.02
CA GLU A 172 -30.26 -24.78 16.90
C GLU A 172 -29.67 -25.08 18.29
N LYS A 173 -28.34 -25.14 18.41
CA LYS A 173 -27.64 -25.45 19.68
C LYS A 173 -27.30 -24.23 20.51
N SER A 174 -27.13 -23.07 19.88
CA SER A 174 -26.80 -21.80 20.54
C SER A 174 -28.05 -20.92 20.65
N LYS A 175 -28.90 -21.18 21.64
CA LYS A 175 -29.84 -20.16 22.12
C LYS A 175 -28.99 -19.16 22.92
N GLU A 176 -28.97 -17.90 22.48
CA GLU A 176 -28.17 -16.77 23.01
C GLU A 176 -26.69 -16.75 22.59
N SER A 177 -26.44 -16.09 21.45
CA SER A 177 -25.09 -15.83 20.95
C SER A 177 -24.52 -14.53 21.52
N HIS A 178 -23.85 -14.62 22.68
CA HIS A 178 -22.93 -13.57 23.15
C HIS A 178 -21.48 -14.00 22.89
N ILE A 179 -20.83 -13.34 21.93
CA ILE A 179 -19.39 -13.49 21.71
C ILE A 179 -18.67 -12.69 22.80
N PHE A 180 -18.09 -13.38 23.77
CA PHE A 180 -17.01 -12.86 24.60
C PHE A 180 -15.75 -13.67 24.30
N LEU A 181 -14.61 -13.01 24.08
CA LEU A 181 -13.32 -13.69 24.09
C LEU A 181 -12.52 -13.17 25.29
N VAL A 182 -12.02 -14.11 26.08
CA VAL A 182 -11.13 -13.88 27.21
C VAL A 182 -9.76 -13.51 26.66
N GLU A 183 -9.24 -12.36 27.08
CA GLU A 183 -7.83 -11.97 26.91
C GLU A 183 -7.01 -12.50 28.08
N GLU A 184 -5.92 -13.22 27.79
CA GLU A 184 -4.77 -13.49 28.67
C GLU A 184 -3.79 -14.36 27.85
N ILE A 185 -2.46 -14.20 27.75
CA ILE A 185 -1.40 -13.45 28.44
C ILE A 185 -0.27 -13.16 27.42
N ARG A 186 0.44 -12.04 27.66
CA ARG A 186 1.68 -11.55 27.02
C ARG A 186 2.84 -12.54 27.12
N HIS A 187 3.75 -12.59 26.14
CA HIS A 187 5.19 -12.64 26.40
C HIS A 187 6.00 -12.18 25.17
N GLU A 188 6.96 -11.31 25.45
CA GLU A 188 8.01 -10.81 24.57
C GLU A 188 8.99 -11.93 24.24
N VAL A 189 9.42 -12.04 22.98
CA VAL A 189 10.73 -12.64 22.65
C VAL A 189 11.37 -11.84 21.52
N VAL A 190 12.44 -11.15 21.89
CA VAL A 190 13.47 -10.59 21.02
C VAL A 190 14.26 -11.73 20.40
N VAL A 191 14.41 -11.76 19.07
CA VAL A 191 15.49 -12.54 18.43
C VAL A 191 16.05 -11.77 17.23
N GLU A 192 17.28 -11.27 17.39
CA GLU A 192 18.20 -10.96 16.30
C GLU A 192 18.70 -12.26 15.66
N ILE A 193 18.77 -12.35 14.32
CA ILE A 193 19.76 -13.22 13.65
C ILE A 193 20.28 -12.53 12.37
N LYS A 194 21.61 -12.50 12.29
CA LYS A 194 22.46 -11.99 11.22
C LYS A 194 22.63 -13.00 10.06
N THR A 195 22.88 -12.44 8.87
CA THR A 195 23.79 -12.87 7.77
C THR A 195 23.77 -14.32 7.25
N GLU A 196 23.71 -14.49 5.92
CA GLU A 196 24.87 -14.87 5.09
C GLU A 196 24.58 -14.89 3.56
N LYS A 197 25.66 -14.67 2.80
CA LYS A 197 25.77 -14.56 1.32
C LYS A 197 25.90 -15.94 0.65
N LYS A 198 25.57 -16.03 -0.65
CA LYS A 198 26.52 -16.55 -1.67
C LYS A 198 26.08 -16.27 -3.11
N GLU A 199 27.08 -15.87 -3.90
CA GLU A 199 27.08 -15.65 -5.35
C GLU A 199 27.20 -16.98 -6.12
N THR A 200 26.80 -16.98 -7.39
CA THR A 200 27.61 -17.56 -8.50
C THR A 200 27.01 -17.20 -9.87
N GLU A 201 27.86 -16.67 -10.75
CA GLU A 201 27.65 -16.39 -12.18
C GLU A 201 27.88 -17.65 -13.02
N THR A 202 27.27 -17.80 -14.21
CA THR A 202 27.99 -17.86 -15.52
C THR A 202 27.07 -17.95 -16.77
N SER A 203 27.38 -17.06 -17.73
CA SER A 203 27.44 -17.13 -19.21
C SER A 203 26.44 -17.88 -20.14
N VAL A 204 26.15 -17.15 -21.23
CA VAL A 204 25.36 -17.33 -22.48
C VAL A 204 26.05 -18.31 -23.49
N PRO A 205 25.34 -19.02 -24.41
CA PRO A 205 25.09 -18.51 -25.78
C PRO A 205 23.70 -18.82 -26.41
N VAL A 206 23.42 -18.01 -27.43
CA VAL A 206 22.22 -17.82 -28.26
C VAL A 206 21.96 -18.99 -29.22
N GLU A 207 20.67 -19.30 -29.49
CA GLU A 207 20.13 -19.52 -30.84
C GLU A 207 18.58 -19.59 -30.85
N LYS A 208 17.95 -18.85 -31.77
CA LYS A 208 16.49 -18.85 -32.01
C LYS A 208 16.12 -20.00 -32.96
N PRO A 209 14.90 -20.55 -32.82
CA PRO A 209 13.93 -20.31 -33.90
C PRO A 209 12.55 -19.93 -33.39
N SER A 210 11.88 -19.17 -34.26
CA SER A 210 10.55 -18.58 -34.15
C SER A 210 9.41 -19.59 -33.97
N SER A 211 8.57 -19.38 -32.95
CA SER A 211 7.13 -19.63 -33.06
C SER A 211 6.36 -18.72 -32.08
N ASP A 212 5.30 -18.10 -32.60
CA ASP A 212 4.46 -17.10 -31.93
C ASP A 212 3.61 -17.72 -30.81
N TYR A 213 4.20 -17.91 -29.63
CA TYR A 213 3.45 -18.13 -28.40
C TYR A 213 4.07 -17.34 -27.27
N LYS A 214 3.26 -16.46 -26.64
CA LYS A 214 3.64 -15.60 -25.51
C LYS A 214 4.40 -16.43 -24.46
N LEU A 215 5.70 -16.18 -24.30
CA LEU A 215 6.50 -16.82 -23.26
C LEU A 215 6.03 -16.34 -21.88
N ASP A 216 5.46 -17.27 -21.11
CA ASP A 216 5.29 -17.12 -19.66
C ASP A 216 6.68 -16.98 -19.04
N HIS A 217 7.09 -15.75 -18.73
CA HIS A 217 8.30 -15.45 -17.97
C HIS A 217 8.13 -15.88 -16.50
N LEU A 218 8.01 -17.18 -16.19
CA LEU A 218 8.06 -17.67 -14.81
C LEU A 218 8.39 -19.17 -14.75
N VAL A 219 9.58 -19.42 -14.17
CA VAL A 219 9.99 -20.59 -13.37
C VAL A 219 9.93 -21.95 -14.06
N PHE A 220 11.10 -22.58 -14.17
CA PHE A 220 11.27 -23.99 -14.56
C PHE A 220 10.15 -24.86 -13.99
N ARG A 221 9.36 -25.46 -14.89
CA ARG A 221 8.23 -26.32 -14.53
C ARG A 221 8.73 -27.74 -14.51
N THR A 222 9.30 -28.16 -13.39
CA THR A 222 9.87 -29.50 -13.24
C THR A 222 8.86 -30.46 -12.61
N CYS A 223 8.83 -31.71 -13.08
CA CYS A 223 8.03 -32.75 -12.44
C CYS A 223 8.73 -33.19 -11.15
N HIS A 224 8.02 -33.15 -10.03
CA HIS A 224 8.58 -33.55 -8.74
C HIS A 224 9.00 -35.04 -8.70
N HIS A 225 8.28 -35.90 -9.43
CA HIS A 225 8.51 -37.35 -9.40
C HIS A 225 9.70 -37.79 -10.25
N CYS A 226 9.86 -37.25 -11.46
CA CYS A 226 10.89 -37.68 -12.41
C CYS A 226 11.96 -36.60 -12.69
N LYS A 227 11.82 -35.41 -12.09
CA LYS A 227 12.68 -34.24 -12.29
C LYS A 227 12.79 -33.76 -13.74
N GLY A 228 11.89 -34.21 -14.63
CA GLY A 228 11.84 -33.73 -16.02
C GLY A 228 11.42 -32.27 -16.10
N GLU A 229 12.03 -31.49 -17.00
CA GLU A 229 11.72 -30.08 -17.24
C GLU A 229 10.77 -29.93 -18.44
N PHE A 230 9.77 -29.05 -18.31
CA PHE A 230 8.74 -28.83 -19.33
C PHE A 230 8.69 -27.37 -19.77
N LYS A 231 8.44 -27.14 -21.07
CA LYS A 231 8.40 -25.78 -21.64
C LYS A 231 7.10 -25.07 -21.29
N THR A 232 5.99 -25.82 -21.22
CA THR A 232 4.67 -25.26 -20.90
C THR A 232 4.01 -25.95 -19.71
N ARG A 233 3.10 -25.24 -19.03
CA ARG A 233 2.29 -25.80 -17.93
C ARG A 233 1.46 -26.99 -18.38
N THR A 234 0.92 -26.90 -19.59
CA THR A 234 0.07 -27.91 -20.22
C THR A 234 0.84 -29.22 -20.42
N GLU A 235 2.10 -29.16 -20.86
CA GLU A 235 2.97 -30.34 -20.98
C GLU A 235 3.23 -31.00 -19.62
N LEU A 236 3.57 -30.21 -18.59
CA LEU A 236 3.78 -30.75 -17.24
C LEU A 236 2.51 -31.44 -16.70
N LEU A 237 1.34 -30.81 -16.87
CA LEU A 237 0.07 -31.39 -16.42
C LEU A 237 -0.28 -32.68 -17.17
N GLN A 238 -0.06 -32.73 -18.49
CA GLN A 238 -0.26 -33.93 -19.30
C GLN A 238 0.72 -35.05 -18.90
N HIS A 239 1.97 -34.70 -18.62
CA HIS A 239 2.97 -35.63 -18.12
C HIS A 239 2.56 -36.23 -16.76
N LEU A 240 2.12 -35.41 -15.81
CA LEU A 240 1.63 -35.88 -14.50
C LEU A 240 0.43 -36.83 -14.69
N ARG A 241 -0.50 -36.49 -15.59
CA ARG A 241 -1.68 -37.32 -15.90
C ARG A 241 -1.37 -38.64 -16.61
N SER A 242 -0.28 -38.74 -17.37
CA SER A 242 0.03 -39.94 -18.16
C SER A 242 1.02 -40.87 -17.47
N LYS A 243 2.03 -40.31 -16.79
CA LYS A 243 3.12 -41.09 -16.19
C LYS A 243 3.02 -41.25 -14.68
N HIS A 244 2.30 -40.36 -13.99
CA HIS A 244 2.20 -40.35 -12.53
C HIS A 244 0.77 -40.50 -12.00
N ASN A 245 -0.21 -40.64 -12.89
CA ASN A 245 -1.61 -40.84 -12.53
C ASN A 245 -1.92 -42.34 -12.40
N ARG A 246 -1.29 -42.97 -11.42
CA ARG A 246 -1.72 -44.25 -10.88
C ARG A 246 -1.93 -44.05 -9.39
N ASN A 247 -3.15 -43.64 -9.05
CA ASN A 247 -3.95 -44.08 -7.90
C ASN A 247 -5.29 -43.35 -7.89
#